data_AF-A0A8J6E713-F1
#
_entry.id   AF-A0A8J6E713-F1
#
_cell.length_a   1.000
_cell.length_b   1.000
_cell.length_c   1.000
_cell.angle_alpha   90.00
_cell.angle_beta   90.00
_cell.angle_gamma   90.00
#
_symmetry.space_group_name_H-M   'P 1'
#
loop_
_entity.id
_entity.type
_entity.pdbx_description
1 polymer ?
#
loop_
_entity_poly.entity_id
_entity_poly.type
_entity_poly.pdbx_seq_one_letter_code
_entity_poly.pdbx_strand_id
1 'polypeptide(L)'
;RQFLWSFRLPGEAQKIDRMMEAFASRYCLCNPGVFQSTDTCYVLSFAIIMLNTSLHNPNVRDKPSVERFISMNRGINEGGDLPEELLR
;
A
#
# COMPACT_ATOMS: atom_id res chain seq x y z
N ARG A 1 -0.81 -3.36 -10.06
CA ARG A 1 -1.51 -2.29 -10.82
C ARG A 1 -2.85 -2.70 -11.44
N GLN A 2 -3.11 -3.99 -11.75
CA GLN A 2 -4.37 -4.41 -12.39
C GLN A 2 -5.64 -4.11 -11.58
N PHE A 3 -5.62 -4.28 -10.24
CA PHE A 3 -6.81 -4.13 -9.40
C PHE A 3 -7.47 -2.74 -9.49
N LEU A 4 -6.68 -1.67 -9.27
CA LEU A 4 -7.16 -0.28 -9.33
C LEU A 4 -7.33 0.27 -10.75
N TRP A 5 -7.00 -0.53 -11.77
CA TRP A 5 -7.23 -0.17 -13.17
C TRP A 5 -8.64 -0.59 -13.62
N SER A 6 -9.18 -1.66 -13.03
CA SER A 6 -10.51 -2.19 -13.32
C SER A 6 -11.66 -1.32 -12.80
N PHE A 7 -11.41 -0.42 -11.84
CA PHE A 7 -12.42 0.47 -11.28
C PHE A 7 -11.80 1.73 -10.66
N ARG A 8 -12.57 2.83 -10.65
CA ARG A 8 -12.22 4.04 -9.88
C ARG A 8 -12.53 3.81 -8.40
N LEU A 9 -11.60 4.14 -7.51
CA LEU A 9 -11.84 4.10 -6.08
C LEU A 9 -13.01 5.02 -5.71
N PRO A 10 -13.98 4.53 -4.92
CA PRO A 10 -15.05 5.37 -4.38
C PRO A 10 -14.49 6.47 -3.48
N GLY A 11 -15.14 7.64 -3.40
CA GLY A 11 -14.71 8.72 -2.51
C GLY A 11 -14.97 8.46 -1.02
N GLU A 12 -15.81 7.47 -0.69
CA GLU A 12 -16.15 7.11 0.69
C GLU A 12 -15.08 6.18 1.28
N ALA A 13 -14.44 6.62 2.37
CA ALA A 13 -13.37 5.88 3.04
C ALA A 13 -13.75 4.43 3.39
N GLN A 14 -14.98 4.20 3.86
CA GLN A 14 -15.48 2.86 4.22
C GLN A 14 -15.56 1.89 3.03
N LYS A 15 -15.76 2.38 1.81
CA LYS A 15 -15.80 1.53 0.61
C LYS A 15 -14.38 1.17 0.16
N ILE A 16 -13.45 2.12 0.22
CA ILE A 16 -12.04 1.86 -0.03
C ILE A 16 -11.53 0.81 0.94
N ASP A 17 -11.83 0.98 2.23
CA ASP A 17 -11.44 0.07 3.30
C ASP A 17 -11.79 -1.40 3.00
N ARG A 18 -13.06 -1.67 2.70
CA ARG A 18 -13.53 -3.03 2.33
C ARG A 18 -12.85 -3.59 1.08
N MET A 19 -12.61 -2.74 0.08
CA MET A 19 -11.93 -3.17 -1.15
C MET A 19 -10.46 -3.54 -0.88
N MET A 20 -9.80 -2.80 0.01
CA MET A 20 -8.41 -3.03 0.37
C MET A 20 -8.23 -4.26 1.26
N GLU A 21 -9.15 -4.52 2.20
CA GLU A 21 -9.17 -5.77 2.97
C GLU A 21 -9.28 -6.99 2.05
N ALA A 22 -10.25 -6.98 1.12
CA ALA A 22 -10.45 -8.07 0.18
C ALA A 22 -9.22 -8.27 -0.72
N PHE A 23 -8.61 -7.17 -1.18
CA PHE A 23 -7.37 -7.19 -1.94
C PHE A 23 -6.21 -7.81 -1.15
N ALA A 24 -5.97 -7.34 0.08
CA ALA A 24 -4.88 -7.80 0.93
C ALA A 24 -5.00 -9.30 1.24
N SER A 25 -6.20 -9.75 1.63
CA SER A 25 -6.47 -11.17 1.87
C SER A 25 -6.19 -12.02 0.62
N ARG A 26 -6.66 -11.58 -0.55
CA ARG A 26 -6.43 -12.31 -1.80
C ARG A 26 -4.96 -12.30 -2.21
N TYR A 27 -4.26 -11.18 -2.02
CA TYR A 27 -2.85 -11.07 -2.36
C TYR A 27 -1.98 -12.00 -1.51
N CYS A 28 -2.20 -12.04 -0.19
CA CYS A 28 -1.48 -12.95 0.70
C CYS A 28 -1.77 -14.42 0.36
N LEU A 29 -3.01 -14.75 -0.02
CA LEU A 29 -3.37 -16.10 -0.43
C LEU A 29 -2.72 -16.51 -1.76
N CYS A 30 -2.54 -15.57 -2.70
CA CYS A 30 -1.87 -15.83 -3.96
C CYS A 30 -0.33 -15.81 -3.85
N ASN A 31 0.23 -15.14 -2.84
CA ASN A 31 1.67 -14.96 -2.65
C ASN A 31 2.07 -15.33 -1.21
N PRO A 32 2.03 -16.63 -0.87
CA PRO A 32 2.39 -17.08 0.47
C PRO A 32 3.86 -16.77 0.79
N GLY A 33 4.11 -16.27 2.00
CA GLY A 33 5.47 -15.98 2.49
C GLY A 33 6.02 -14.59 2.13
N VAL A 34 5.30 -13.77 1.34
CA VAL A 34 5.71 -12.39 1.03
C VAL A 34 5.44 -11.44 2.20
N PHE A 35 4.30 -11.61 2.86
CA PHE A 35 3.91 -10.82 4.05
C PHE A 35 3.64 -11.76 5.22
N GLN A 36 4.02 -11.34 6.44
CA GLN A 36 3.74 -12.12 7.66
C GLN A 36 2.25 -12.13 8.00
N SER A 37 1.55 -11.00 7.73
CA SER A 37 0.12 -10.87 7.94
C SER A 37 -0.60 -10.19 6.78
N THR A 38 -1.92 -10.41 6.72
CA THR A 38 -2.82 -9.65 5.85
C THR A 38 -2.84 -8.17 6.21
N ASP A 39 -2.64 -7.82 7.48
CA ASP A 39 -2.63 -6.45 7.97
C ASP A 39 -1.45 -5.67 7.38
N THR A 40 -0.25 -6.28 7.34
CA THR A 40 0.91 -5.68 6.68
C THR A 40 0.66 -5.42 5.20
N CYS A 41 0.04 -6.38 4.50
CA CYS A 41 -0.32 -6.21 3.09
C CYS A 41 -1.35 -5.07 2.91
N TYR A 42 -2.35 -5.00 3.79
CA TYR A 42 -3.36 -3.94 3.81
C TYR A 42 -2.75 -2.55 4.01
N VAL A 43 -1.91 -2.38 5.06
CA VAL A 43 -1.25 -1.11 5.37
C VAL A 43 -0.35 -0.66 4.23
N LEU A 44 0.46 -1.58 3.69
CA LEU A 44 1.33 -1.26 2.56
C LEU A 44 0.52 -0.87 1.31
N SER A 45 -0.61 -1.52 1.08
CA SER A 45 -1.45 -1.21 -0.08
C SER A 45 -2.06 0.20 0.03
N PHE A 46 -2.45 0.64 1.22
CA PHE A 46 -2.84 2.04 1.47
C PHE A 46 -1.68 3.01 1.28
N ALA A 47 -0.50 2.67 1.79
CA ALA A 47 0.71 3.47 1.62
C ALA A 47 1.04 3.67 0.13
N ILE A 48 0.87 2.65 -0.71
CA ILE A 48 1.06 2.74 -2.18
C ILE A 48 0.02 3.66 -2.82
N ILE A 49 -1.25 3.61 -2.40
CA ILE A 49 -2.30 4.51 -2.92
C ILE A 49 -2.00 5.96 -2.56
N MET A 50 -1.59 6.21 -1.31
CA MET A 50 -1.16 7.53 -0.86
C MET A 50 0.07 8.02 -1.63
N LEU A 51 1.08 7.15 -1.82
CA LEU A 51 2.27 7.46 -2.59
C LEU A 51 1.91 7.85 -4.03
N ASN A 52 1.05 7.07 -4.68
CA ASN A 52 0.58 7.38 -6.04
C ASN A 52 -0.11 8.76 -6.10
N THR A 53 -0.91 9.09 -5.09
CA THR A 53 -1.53 10.42 -4.97
C THR A 53 -0.48 11.51 -4.81
N SER A 54 0.50 11.32 -3.92
CA SER A 54 1.57 12.30 -3.67
C SER A 54 2.48 12.53 -4.87
N LEU A 55 2.79 11.49 -5.65
CA LEU A 55 3.69 11.60 -6.81
C LEU A 55 3.03 12.21 -8.05
N HIS A 56 1.74 11.92 -8.26
CA HIS A 56 1.03 12.25 -9.51
C HIS A 56 0.02 13.39 -9.38
N ASN A 57 -0.39 13.79 -8.17
CA ASN A 57 -1.25 14.95 -7.99
C ASN A 57 -0.44 16.25 -8.16
N PRO A 58 -0.73 17.09 -9.16
CA PRO A 58 0.03 18.33 -9.40
C PRO A 58 -0.08 19.36 -8.25
N ASN A 59 -1.08 19.22 -7.37
CA ASN A 59 -1.24 20.08 -6.20
C ASN A 59 -0.28 19.71 -5.05
N VAL A 60 0.34 18.53 -5.09
CA VAL A 60 1.32 18.09 -4.10
C VAL A 60 2.71 18.58 -4.51
N ARG A 61 3.24 19.53 -3.74
CA ARG A 61 4.55 20.14 -4.01
C ARG A 61 5.71 19.30 -3.50
N ASP A 62 5.54 18.67 -2.34
CA ASP A 62 6.55 17.85 -1.70
C ASP A 62 6.34 16.38 -2.07
N LYS A 63 7.12 15.91 -3.05
CA LYS A 63 7.06 14.53 -3.53
C LYS A 63 8.02 13.67 -2.70
N PRO A 64 7.52 12.64 -2.00
CA PRO A 64 8.39 11.80 -1.18
C PRO A 64 9.41 11.07 -2.05
N SER A 65 10.67 11.02 -1.60
CA SER A 65 11.69 10.13 -2.18
C SER A 65 11.43 8.68 -1.78
N VAL A 66 12.12 7.74 -2.43
CA VAL A 66 11.99 6.32 -2.09
C VAL A 66 12.45 6.06 -0.65
N GLU A 67 13.49 6.74 -0.19
CA GLU A 67 14.01 6.63 1.18
C GLU A 67 12.97 7.11 2.20
N ARG A 68 12.25 8.20 1.87
CA ARG A 68 11.15 8.68 2.71
C ARG A 68 10.01 7.67 2.75
N PHE A 69 9.67 7.05 1.62
CA PHE A 69 8.66 5.99 1.58
C PHE A 69 9.05 4.78 2.42
N ILE A 70 10.32 4.33 2.35
CA ILE A 70 10.84 3.25 3.19
C ILE A 70 10.74 3.62 4.67
N SER A 71 11.19 4.83 5.04
CA SER A 71 11.12 5.32 6.41
C SER A 71 9.68 5.41 6.95
N MET A 72 8.70 5.75 6.10
CA MET A 72 7.29 5.85 6.49
C MET A 72 6.64 4.48 6.75
N ASN A 73 7.21 3.41 6.18
CA ASN A 73 6.69 2.05 6.28
C ASN A 73 7.57 1.16 7.19
N ARG A 74 8.43 1.74 8.03
CA ARG A 74 9.14 0.96 9.05
C ARG A 74 8.18 0.46 10.13
N GLY A 75 8.39 -0.76 10.60
CA GLY A 75 7.59 -1.39 11.64
C GLY A 75 6.22 -1.93 11.21
N ILE A 76 5.84 -1.83 9.93
CA ILE A 76 4.49 -2.25 9.48
C ILE A 76 4.34 -3.79 9.37
N ASN A 77 5.44 -4.53 9.45
CA ASN A 77 5.46 -5.99 9.38
C ASN A 77 5.47 -6.59 10.79
N GLU A 78 4.35 -6.45 11.51
CA GLU A 78 4.19 -6.90 12.91
C GLU A 78 5.24 -6.33 13.88
N GLY A 79 5.63 -5.06 13.68
CA GLY A 79 6.69 -4.40 14.45
C GLY A 79 8.08 -4.55 13.82
N GLY A 80 8.23 -5.36 12.77
CA GLY A 80 9.42 -5.45 11.94
C GLY A 80 9.34 -4.60 10.66
N ASP A 81 10.48 -4.51 9.96
CA ASP A 81 10.59 -3.81 8.68
C ASP A 81 10.39 -4.79 7.51
N LEU A 82 9.78 -4.30 6.42
CA LEU A 82 9.77 -5.02 5.15
C LEU A 82 11.15 -4.92 4.48
N PRO A 83 11.55 -5.93 3.67
CA PRO A 83 12.80 -5.87 2.91
C PRO A 83 12.86 -4.60 2.04
N GLU A 84 13.95 -3.85 2.08
CA GLU A 84 14.07 -2.61 1.30
C GLU A 84 13.94 -2.86 -0.21
N GLU A 85 14.40 -4.01 -0.71
CA GLU A 85 14.24 -4.40 -2.11
C GLU A 85 12.77 -4.55 -2.52
N LEU A 86 11.86 -4.86 -1.58
CA LEU A 86 10.43 -4.92 -1.83
C LEU A 86 9.80 -3.52 -1.92
N LEU A 87 10.41 -2.52 -1.30
CA LEU A 87 9.88 -1.16 -1.18
C LEU A 87 10.46 -0.18 -2.23
N ARG A 88 11.55 -0.56 -2.91
CA ARG A 88 12.19 0.22 -3.98
C ARG A 88 11.57 -0.07 -5.34
#